data_AF-A0A168KE03-F1
#
_entry.id   AF-A0A168KE03-F1
#
_cell.length_a   1.000
_cell.length_b   1.000
_cell.length_c   1.000
_cell.angle_alpha   90.00
_cell.angle_beta   90.00
_cell.angle_gamma   90.00
#
_symmetry.space_group_name_H-M   'P 1'
#
loop_
_entity.id
_entity.type
_entity.pdbx_description
1 polymer ?
#
loop_
_entity_poly.entity_id
_entity_poly.type
_entity_poly.pdbx_seq_one_letter_code
_entity_poly.pdbx_strand_id
1 'polypeptide(L)'
;MDNGQDGLDDEDEDDGEKKPQRRSGRRKIKIEYIEDKTRRHITFSKRKAGIMKKAYELSTLTGTQVLLLVVSETGLVYTFTTPKLQPLVTKPEGKNLIQSCLNAPDASMENGSLNGSPSMVSLRVSE
;
A
#
# COMPACT_ATOMS: atom_id res chain seq x y z
N MET A 1 40.91 60.12 -35.76
CA MET A 1 41.71 58.88 -35.73
C MET A 1 41.07 57.99 -34.68
N ASP A 2 40.82 56.77 -35.13
CA ASP A 2 40.34 55.55 -34.50
C ASP A 2 40.65 55.29 -33.00
N ASN A 3 39.85 54.35 -32.47
CA ASN A 3 39.90 53.55 -31.24
C ASN A 3 39.34 54.14 -29.94
N GLY A 4 38.41 53.50 -29.24
CA GLY A 4 37.79 52.17 -29.39
C GLY A 4 37.32 51.69 -28.01
N GLN A 5 36.18 50.97 -27.98
CA GLN A 5 35.66 50.03 -26.95
C GLN A 5 35.56 50.54 -25.48
N ASP A 6 34.56 50.26 -24.64
CA ASP A 6 33.80 49.06 -24.27
C ASP A 6 32.52 49.60 -23.55
N GLY A 7 31.29 49.11 -23.75
CA GLY A 7 30.88 47.72 -23.52
C GLY A 7 30.57 47.49 -22.04
N LEU A 8 29.45 48.01 -21.53
CA LEU A 8 28.89 47.61 -20.22
C LEU A 8 27.43 47.21 -20.44
N ASP A 9 27.27 45.90 -20.58
CA ASP A 9 26.02 45.18 -20.76
C ASP A 9 25.21 45.15 -19.45
N ASP A 10 23.89 45.22 -19.60
CA ASP A 10 22.88 45.10 -18.55
C ASP A 10 23.00 43.76 -17.80
N GLU A 11 23.30 43.80 -16.49
CA GLU A 11 23.18 42.64 -15.62
C GLU A 11 21.69 42.45 -15.24
N ASP A 12 20.96 41.70 -16.07
CA ASP A 12 19.66 41.15 -15.72
C ASP A 12 19.81 40.17 -14.54
N GLU A 13 19.22 40.52 -13.41
CA GLU A 13 19.15 39.75 -12.17
C GLU A 13 18.21 38.53 -12.38
N ASP A 14 18.74 37.41 -12.88
CA ASP A 14 18.00 36.14 -13.06
C ASP A 14 17.71 35.48 -11.70
N ASP A 15 16.54 35.78 -11.15
CA ASP A 15 15.92 35.09 -10.01
C ASP A 15 15.73 33.61 -10.34
N GLY A 16 16.71 32.80 -9.91
CA GLY A 16 16.74 31.36 -10.09
C GLY A 16 15.65 30.63 -9.29
N GLU A 17 14.39 30.74 -9.72
CA GLU A 17 13.30 29.86 -9.30
C GLU A 17 13.67 28.40 -9.65
N LYS A 18 14.07 27.63 -8.64
CA LYS A 18 14.29 26.19 -8.77
C LYS A 18 12.97 25.51 -9.14
N LYS A 19 12.74 25.31 -10.43
CA LYS A 19 11.57 24.58 -10.96
C LYS A 19 11.38 23.25 -10.21
N PRO A 20 10.16 22.93 -9.73
CA PRO A 20 9.92 21.73 -8.94
C PRO A 20 10.24 20.50 -9.80
N GLN A 21 11.21 19.72 -9.34
CA GLN A 21 11.67 18.52 -10.00
C GLN A 21 10.47 17.59 -10.26
N ARG A 22 10.14 17.40 -11.54
CA ARG A 22 8.97 16.61 -11.96
C ARG A 22 9.01 15.25 -11.26
N ARG A 23 7.99 14.96 -10.46
CA ARG A 23 7.85 13.67 -9.77
C ARG A 23 7.98 12.57 -10.81
N SER A 24 9.02 11.74 -10.68
CA SER A 24 9.20 10.56 -11.53
C SER A 24 7.89 9.77 -11.58
N GLY A 25 7.43 9.45 -12.80
CA GLY A 25 6.22 8.66 -13.02
C GLY A 25 6.30 7.25 -12.42
N ARG A 26 5.23 6.47 -12.58
CA ARG A 26 5.14 5.09 -12.08
C ARG A 26 6.28 4.23 -12.65
N ARG A 27 7.19 3.77 -11.78
CA ARG A 27 8.29 2.87 -12.15
C ARG A 27 7.85 1.41 -12.02
N LYS A 28 8.36 0.56 -12.92
CA LYS A 28 8.20 -0.90 -12.82
C LYS A 28 9.00 -1.43 -11.63
N ILE A 29 8.44 -2.39 -10.89
CA ILE A 29 9.10 -3.09 -9.78
C ILE A 29 8.95 -4.60 -9.97
N LYS A 30 9.84 -5.39 -9.35
CA LYS A 30 9.74 -6.86 -9.30
C LYS A 30 8.55 -7.29 -8.41
N ILE A 31 8.00 -8.48 -8.66
CA ILE A 31 6.95 -9.09 -7.83
C ILE A 31 7.63 -10.05 -6.84
N GLU A 32 8.20 -9.45 -5.81
CA GLU A 32 8.92 -10.12 -4.71
C GLU A 32 8.66 -9.31 -3.40
N TYR A 33 9.06 -9.85 -2.26
CA TYR A 33 8.93 -9.13 -0.98
C TYR A 33 9.73 -7.82 -1.02
N ILE A 34 9.11 -6.72 -0.58
CA ILE A 34 9.76 -5.41 -0.57
C ILE A 34 10.48 -5.25 0.76
N GLU A 35 11.79 -5.41 0.81
CA GLU A 35 12.56 -5.35 2.06
C GLU A 35 12.47 -3.97 2.76
N ASP A 36 12.53 -2.89 1.99
CA ASP A 36 12.44 -1.54 2.52
C ASP A 36 11.06 -1.29 3.16
N LYS A 37 11.04 -1.18 4.49
CA LYS A 37 9.82 -1.05 5.31
C LYS A 37 8.94 0.12 4.86
N THR A 38 9.54 1.30 4.62
CA THR A 38 8.80 2.50 4.23
C THR A 38 8.14 2.34 2.87
N ARG A 39 8.88 1.85 1.87
CA ARG A 39 8.36 1.54 0.53
C ARG A 39 7.30 0.45 0.58
N ARG A 40 7.48 -0.57 1.43
CA ARG A 40 6.49 -1.64 1.62
C ARG A 40 5.20 -1.09 2.21
N HIS A 41 5.25 -0.25 3.24
CA HIS A 41 4.08 0.41 3.83
C HIS A 41 3.34 1.28 2.82
N ILE A 42 4.06 2.12 2.06
CA ILE A 42 3.46 2.95 1.00
C ILE A 42 2.82 2.08 -0.08
N THR A 43 3.50 1.01 -0.48
CA THR A 43 3.01 0.09 -1.51
C THR A 43 1.78 -0.66 -1.03
N PHE A 44 1.78 -1.16 0.20
CA PHE A 44 0.63 -1.80 0.84
C PHE A 44 -0.58 -0.87 0.81
N SER A 45 -0.45 0.36 1.32
CA SER A 45 -1.55 1.33 1.35
C SER A 45 -2.11 1.60 -0.04
N LYS A 46 -1.25 1.83 -1.04
CA LYS A 46 -1.68 2.11 -2.42
C LYS A 46 -2.31 0.89 -3.10
N ARG A 47 -1.71 -0.30 -2.97
CA ARG A 47 -2.23 -1.52 -3.59
C ARG A 47 -3.53 -1.97 -2.94
N LYS A 48 -3.62 -1.92 -1.60
CA LYS A 48 -4.83 -2.20 -0.84
C LYS A 48 -5.99 -1.33 -1.33
N ALA A 49 -5.79 -0.02 -1.44
CA ALA A 49 -6.82 0.88 -1.97
C ALA A 49 -7.23 0.51 -3.41
N GLY A 50 -6.25 0.23 -4.28
CA GLY A 50 -6.52 -0.15 -5.67
C GLY A 50 -7.29 -1.45 -5.82
N ILE A 51 -6.93 -2.50 -5.08
CA ILE A 51 -7.61 -3.80 -5.15
C ILE A 51 -9.01 -3.75 -4.51
N MET A 52 -9.19 -2.99 -3.42
CA MET A 52 -10.51 -2.74 -2.83
C MET A 52 -11.44 -2.06 -3.84
N LYS A 53 -10.96 -1.03 -4.55
CA LYS A 53 -11.72 -0.36 -5.61
C LYS A 53 -12.09 -1.33 -6.73
N LYS A 54 -11.18 -2.23 -7.12
CA LYS A 54 -11.46 -3.24 -8.16
C LYS A 54 -12.48 -4.27 -7.72
N ALA A 55 -12.46 -4.71 -6.46
CA ALA A 55 -13.48 -5.61 -5.92
C ALA A 55 -14.87 -4.96 -5.94
N TYR A 56 -14.96 -3.69 -5.54
CA TYR A 56 -16.18 -2.89 -5.65
C TYR A 56 -16.68 -2.77 -7.10
N GLU A 57 -15.81 -2.31 -8.02
CA GLU A 57 -16.15 -2.18 -9.45
C GLU A 57 -16.66 -3.50 -10.02
N LEU A 58 -15.96 -4.62 -9.77
CA LEU A 58 -16.35 -5.93 -10.27
C LEU A 58 -17.74 -6.34 -9.76
N SER A 59 -17.96 -6.27 -8.44
CA SER A 59 -19.24 -6.63 -7.84
C SER A 59 -20.40 -5.78 -8.38
N THR A 60 -20.15 -4.48 -8.61
CA THR A 60 -21.16 -3.53 -9.10
C THR A 60 -21.48 -3.78 -10.58
N LEU A 61 -20.45 -3.96 -11.41
CA LEU A 61 -20.61 -4.14 -12.85
C LEU A 61 -21.27 -5.47 -13.23
N THR A 62 -21.08 -6.51 -12.41
CA THR A 62 -21.48 -7.87 -12.77
C THR A 62 -22.55 -8.46 -11.86
N GLY A 63 -22.88 -7.82 -10.74
CA GLY A 63 -23.81 -8.35 -9.73
C GLY A 63 -23.30 -9.61 -9.00
N THR A 64 -22.03 -9.96 -9.17
CA THR A 64 -21.42 -11.13 -8.52
C THR A 64 -21.17 -10.90 -7.03
N GLN A 65 -21.12 -11.98 -6.26
CA GLN A 65 -20.74 -11.94 -4.85
C GLN A 65 -19.22 -11.99 -4.72
N VAL A 66 -18.64 -11.08 -3.93
CA VAL A 66 -17.20 -10.92 -3.79
C VAL A 66 -16.84 -10.76 -2.32
N LEU A 67 -15.79 -11.47 -1.89
CA LEU A 67 -15.12 -11.32 -0.59
C LEU A 67 -13.64 -11.07 -0.85
N LEU A 68 -13.11 -10.00 -0.26
CA LEU A 68 -11.69 -9.68 -0.21
C LEU A 68 -11.30 -9.39 1.23
N LEU A 69 -10.24 -10.04 1.71
CA LEU A 69 -9.66 -9.85 3.02
C LEU A 69 -8.17 -9.58 2.88
N VAL A 70 -7.68 -8.52 3.53
CA VAL A 70 -6.27 -8.12 3.51
C VAL A 70 -5.82 -7.85 4.94
N VAL A 71 -4.76 -8.51 5.40
CA VAL A 71 -4.18 -8.30 6.74
C VAL A 71 -2.90 -7.49 6.61
N SER A 72 -2.72 -6.44 7.43
CA SER A 72 -1.46 -5.70 7.49
C SER A 72 -0.42 -6.42 8.36
N GLU A 73 0.84 -5.98 8.26
CA GLU A 73 1.91 -6.41 9.19
C GLU A 73 1.60 -6.09 10.66
N THR A 74 0.69 -5.14 10.91
CA THR A 74 0.23 -4.76 12.26
C THR A 74 -0.98 -5.57 12.73
N GLY A 75 -1.42 -6.57 11.96
CA GLY A 75 -2.59 -7.41 12.28
C GLY A 75 -3.94 -6.74 12.03
N LEU A 76 -4.00 -5.59 11.35
CA LEU A 76 -5.29 -4.97 11.01
C LEU A 76 -5.89 -5.68 9.80
N VAL A 77 -7.18 -6.00 9.91
CA VAL A 77 -7.91 -6.69 8.85
C VAL A 77 -8.81 -5.71 8.12
N TYR A 78 -8.54 -5.55 6.83
CA TYR A 78 -9.33 -4.75 5.91
C TYR A 78 -10.15 -5.67 5.03
N THR A 79 -11.43 -5.35 4.87
CA THR A 79 -12.35 -6.23 4.14
C THR A 79 -13.18 -5.45 3.12
N PHE A 80 -13.52 -6.12 2.03
CA PHE A 80 -14.62 -5.74 1.14
C PHE A 80 -15.50 -6.97 0.96
N THR A 81 -16.80 -6.82 1.19
CA THR A 81 -17.75 -7.94 1.11
C THR A 81 -19.06 -7.48 0.47
N THR A 82 -19.63 -8.30 -0.42
CA THR A 82 -21.02 -8.13 -0.85
C THR A 82 -22.01 -8.62 0.21
N PRO A 83 -23.29 -8.19 0.19
CA PRO A 83 -24.24 -8.44 1.28
C PRO A 83 -24.40 -9.91 1.68
N LYS A 84 -24.38 -10.86 0.73
CA LYS A 84 -24.51 -12.29 1.05
C LYS A 84 -23.28 -12.86 1.79
N LEU A 85 -22.11 -12.26 1.60
CA LEU A 85 -20.84 -12.70 2.18
C LEU A 85 -20.46 -11.91 3.45
N GLN A 86 -21.12 -10.78 3.71
CA GLN A 86 -20.92 -9.96 4.90
C GLN A 86 -20.95 -10.75 6.23
N PRO A 87 -21.83 -11.77 6.42
CA PRO A 87 -21.83 -12.58 7.64
C PRO A 87 -20.49 -13.24 7.98
N LEU A 88 -19.63 -13.52 6.99
CA LEU A 88 -18.32 -14.14 7.21
C LEU A 88 -17.36 -13.25 8.02
N VAL A 89 -17.54 -11.92 7.96
CA VAL A 89 -16.67 -10.96 8.66
C VAL A 89 -17.40 -10.25 9.80
N THR A 90 -18.73 -10.33 9.88
CA THR A 90 -19.52 -9.68 10.93
C THR A 90 -19.97 -10.63 12.03
N LYS A 91 -20.35 -11.87 11.69
CA LYS A 91 -20.85 -12.84 12.68
C LYS A 91 -19.70 -13.52 13.46
N PRO A 92 -19.94 -13.94 14.72
CA PRO A 92 -18.93 -14.58 15.55
C PRO A 92 -18.32 -15.82 14.90
N GLU A 93 -19.11 -16.66 14.23
CA GLU A 93 -18.63 -17.91 13.63
C GLU A 93 -17.57 -17.64 12.55
N GLY A 94 -17.84 -16.67 11.67
CA GLY A 94 -16.90 -16.26 10.62
C GLY A 94 -15.66 -15.56 11.18
N LYS A 95 -15.85 -14.66 12.16
CA LYS A 95 -14.74 -13.98 12.86
C LYS A 95 -13.81 -14.97 13.55
N ASN A 96 -14.36 -15.96 14.24
CA ASN A 96 -13.58 -17.00 14.94
C ASN A 96 -12.78 -17.86 13.97
N LEU A 97 -13.38 -18.20 12.82
CA LEU A 97 -12.67 -18.93 11.76
C LEU A 97 -11.48 -18.11 11.23
N ILE A 98 -11.71 -16.85 10.86
CA ILE A 98 -10.65 -15.95 10.37
C ILE A 98 -9.54 -15.82 11.43
N GLN A 99 -9.90 -15.57 12.68
CA GLN A 99 -8.94 -15.44 13.78
C GLN A 99 -8.14 -16.73 14.01
N SER A 100 -8.78 -17.89 13.91
CA SER A 100 -8.10 -19.19 14.06
C SER A 100 -7.07 -19.40 12.95
N CYS A 101 -7.40 -19.02 11.70
CA CYS A 101 -6.46 -19.08 10.59
C CYS A 101 -5.27 -18.12 10.76
N LEU A 102 -5.51 -16.89 11.22
CA LEU A 102 -4.45 -15.89 11.38
C LEU A 102 -3.51 -16.14 12.57
N ASN A 103 -3.93 -16.95 13.54
CA ASN A 103 -3.11 -17.35 14.67
C ASN A 103 -2.43 -18.71 14.47
N ALA A 104 -2.67 -19.38 13.34
CA ALA A 104 -1.97 -20.62 13.02
C ALA A 104 -0.47 -20.34 12.84
N PRO A 105 0.42 -21.25 13.28
CA PRO A 105 1.85 -21.07 13.09
C PRO A 105 2.20 -21.06 11.60
N ASP A 106 3.11 -20.18 11.18
CA ASP A 106 3.59 -20.13 9.80
C ASP A 106 4.31 -21.43 9.45
N ALA A 107 3.76 -22.19 8.49
CA ALA A 107 4.36 -23.41 7.98
C ALA A 107 5.46 -23.08 6.94
N SER A 108 6.58 -22.48 7.39
CA SER A 108 7.92 -22.32 6.75
C SER A 108 8.54 -20.97 7.15
N MET A 109 9.66 -20.89 7.86
CA MET A 109 11.01 -21.29 7.41
C MET A 109 11.87 -21.79 8.59
N GLU A 110 12.40 -23.00 8.45
CA GLU A 110 13.52 -23.53 9.23
C GLU A 110 14.82 -22.84 8.81
N ASN A 111 15.30 -21.85 9.58
CA ASN A 111 16.65 -21.83 10.15
C ASN A 111 16.94 -20.48 10.86
N GLY A 112 17.12 -20.56 12.18
CA GLY A 112 18.03 -19.68 12.93
C GLY A 112 17.69 -18.20 13.01
N SER A 113 16.65 -17.83 13.77
CA SER A 113 16.76 -16.85 14.87
C SER A 113 15.38 -16.69 15.52
N LEU A 114 15.23 -17.25 16.72
CA LEU A 114 14.07 -16.98 17.58
C LEU A 114 14.14 -15.52 18.03
N ASN A 115 13.10 -14.74 17.73
CA ASN A 115 12.51 -13.72 18.61
C ASN A 115 11.39 -12.98 17.85
N GLY A 116 10.26 -13.65 17.69
CA GLY A 116 9.00 -13.02 17.35
C GLY A 116 7.91 -13.74 18.11
N SER A 117 7.51 -13.20 19.27
CA SER A 117 6.30 -13.66 19.95
C SER A 117 5.16 -13.65 18.93
N PRO A 118 4.34 -14.71 18.81
CA PRO A 118 3.18 -14.66 17.94
C PRO A 118 2.34 -13.45 18.38
N SER A 119 2.27 -12.43 17.52
CA SER A 119 1.40 -11.30 17.78
C SER A 119 -0.01 -11.85 17.64
N MET A 120 -0.71 -12.00 18.77
CA MET A 120 -2.11 -12.41 18.75
C MET A 120 -2.86 -11.40 17.88
N VAL A 121 -3.28 -11.82 16.69
CA VAL A 121 -4.01 -10.95 15.78
C VAL A 121 -5.43 -10.83 16.33
N SER A 122 -5.66 -9.78 17.12
CA SER A 122 -7.02 -9.41 17.53
C SER A 122 -7.72 -8.90 16.28
N LEU A 123 -8.72 -9.66 15.81
CA LEU A 123 -9.50 -9.31 14.62
C LEU A 123 -10.27 -8.00 14.86
N ARG A 124 -9.64 -6.88 14.52
CA ARG A 124 -10.29 -5.58 14.40
C ARG A 124 -10.59 -5.36 12.92
N VAL A 125 -11.83 -5.63 12.53
CA VAL A 125 -12.32 -5.25 11.21
C VAL A 125 -12.32 -3.73 11.17
N SER A 126 -11.49 -3.16 10.32
CA SER A 126 -11.53 -1.71 10.06
C SER A 126 -12.73 -1.44 9.17
N GLU A 127 -13.71 -0.72 9.70
CA GLU A 127 -14.87 -0.20 8.93
C GLU A 127 -14.44 0.85 7.90
#